data_AF-C3ZBG5-F1
#
_entry.id   AF-C3ZBG5-F1
#
_cell.length_a   1.000
_cell.length_b   1.000
_cell.length_c   1.000
_cell.angle_alpha   90.00
_cell.angle_beta   90.00
_cell.angle_gamma   90.00
#
_symmetry.space_group_name_H-M   'P 1'
#
loop_
_entity.id
_entity.type
_entity.pdbx_description
1 polymer ?
#
loop_
_entity_poly.entity_id
_entity_poly.type
_entity_poly.pdbx_seq_one_letter_code
_entity_poly.pdbx_strand_id
1 'polypeptide(L)'
;EIDAYSFCVIPGELDEATLEMMTKERCGVADIVGTANSARKRRYAIQGSRWRKHDLTYRISAYTQDLPAFEVESAVEKAFQVWARHTPLTFTRIYWGRPDLDVKFSVGEHGDGNPFDGSGGELAHAFFPQYGGDAHFDDGETWTVRTPGGTDLFIVAAHEFGHSLGLGHSDVRGSLMAPFYQGYTPAFTLPPDDVEGIQNLYGTLRVTDIMIRACNVPDYDARGTVDPTTCSGHLDAITRTKNGSTYAFAGEFFWRLNDIGPDPGYPMRINDIWGVSGPIDAALFWPSTGKTYLIQGERYWRFTNAVLDEGYPASMERFRGVPTHVDAAFEWGRNGKTYFIKGNQYWRYSKGWGVDDGYPQPLSVWTGLPDRIDAAFQWKNGKTYFFQGGRYWRFDDDNLRVAESDPQYPRSTAEWWLGC
;
A
#
# COMPACT_ATOMS: atom_id res chain seq x y z
N GLU A 1 -2.11 6.52 -41.92
CA GLU A 1 -0.73 6.08 -42.16
C GLU A 1 -0.15 5.61 -40.83
N ILE A 2 -0.10 4.29 -40.63
CA ILE A 2 0.53 3.65 -39.46
C ILE A 2 1.78 2.97 -40.03
N ASP A 3 2.91 3.68 -40.04
CA ASP A 3 4.20 3.12 -40.47
C ASP A 3 5.30 3.67 -39.56
N ALA A 4 5.55 3.01 -38.42
CA ALA A 4 6.78 3.16 -37.65
C ALA A 4 7.05 2.02 -36.63
N TYR A 5 6.63 0.78 -36.88
CA TYR A 5 7.11 -0.38 -36.12
C TYR A 5 8.20 -1.10 -36.92
N SER A 6 9.45 -0.97 -36.46
CA SER A 6 10.63 -1.49 -37.15
C SER A 6 10.77 -3.01 -36.96
N PHE A 7 10.06 -3.78 -37.78
CA PHE A 7 10.57 -5.04 -38.33
C PHE A 7 10.54 -4.91 -39.85
N CYS A 8 11.50 -5.52 -40.53
CA CYS A 8 11.68 -5.40 -41.97
C CYS A 8 10.45 -5.98 -42.71
N VAL A 9 9.47 -5.14 -43.03
CA VAL A 9 8.25 -5.50 -43.78
C VAL A 9 8.04 -4.46 -44.87
N ILE A 10 7.65 -4.94 -46.05
CA ILE A 10 7.35 -4.13 -47.23
C ILE A 10 6.13 -3.24 -46.89
N PRO A 11 6.17 -1.90 -47.10
CA PRO A 11 5.05 -1.03 -46.75
C PRO A 11 3.78 -1.42 -47.51
N GLY A 12 2.66 -1.62 -46.79
CA GLY A 12 1.31 -1.68 -47.37
C GLY A 12 0.55 -3.01 -47.29
N GLU A 13 1.14 -4.10 -46.80
CA GLU A 13 0.41 -5.35 -46.51
C GLU A 13 0.39 -5.63 -45.00
N LEU A 14 -0.82 -5.75 -44.43
CA LEU A 14 -1.01 -6.15 -43.04
C LEU A 14 -0.66 -7.64 -42.91
N ASP A 15 0.54 -7.93 -42.41
CA ASP A 15 0.93 -9.31 -42.10
C ASP A 15 0.21 -9.84 -40.84
N GLU A 16 0.21 -11.15 -40.68
CA GLU A 16 -0.50 -11.83 -39.59
C GLU A 16 0.00 -11.38 -38.20
N ALA A 17 1.28 -11.06 -38.08
CA ALA A 17 1.89 -10.52 -36.86
C ALA A 17 1.38 -9.11 -36.53
N THR A 18 1.18 -8.25 -37.55
CA THR A 18 0.62 -6.91 -37.39
C THR A 18 -0.84 -6.99 -36.97
N LEU A 19 -1.62 -7.88 -37.59
CA LEU A 19 -3.02 -8.12 -37.20
C LEU A 19 -3.13 -8.61 -35.76
N GLU A 20 -2.28 -9.56 -35.34
CA GLU A 20 -2.23 -10.04 -33.96
C GLU A 20 -1.95 -8.90 -32.97
N MET A 21 -1.00 -8.02 -33.29
CA MET A 21 -0.68 -6.87 -32.44
C MET A 21 -1.81 -5.82 -32.41
N MET A 22 -2.53 -5.62 -33.50
CA MET A 22 -3.68 -4.71 -33.56
C MET A 22 -4.89 -5.20 -32.74
N THR A 23 -4.97 -6.49 -32.43
CA THR A 23 -6.03 -7.07 -31.58
C THR A 23 -5.72 -7.07 -30.09
N LYS A 24 -4.51 -6.64 -29.69
CA LYS A 24 -4.13 -6.60 -28.28
C LYS A 24 -4.73 -5.38 -27.59
N GLU A 25 -5.20 -5.62 -26.37
CA GLU A 25 -5.53 -4.59 -25.38
C GLU A 25 -4.38 -3.58 -25.28
N ARG A 26 -4.71 -2.30 -25.27
CA ARG A 26 -3.74 -1.21 -25.37
C ARG A 26 -4.22 0.06 -24.68
N CYS A 27 -3.31 1.00 -24.52
CA CYS A 27 -3.63 2.37 -24.17
C CYS A 27 -4.31 3.09 -25.36
N GLY A 28 -5.28 3.96 -25.06
CA GLY A 28 -6.03 4.78 -26.00
C GLY A 28 -5.28 6.02 -26.51
N VAL A 29 -4.14 6.36 -25.90
CA VAL A 29 -3.31 7.48 -26.36
C VAL A 29 -2.70 7.15 -27.73
N ALA A 30 -2.66 8.14 -28.64
CA ALA A 30 -2.07 7.95 -29.96
C ALA A 30 -0.56 7.67 -29.89
N ASP A 31 -0.07 6.70 -30.66
CA ASP A 31 1.37 6.31 -30.69
C ASP A 31 2.31 7.42 -31.19
N ILE A 32 1.80 8.37 -31.99
CA ILE A 32 2.58 9.47 -32.56
C ILE A 32 1.94 10.80 -32.12
N VAL A 33 2.62 11.51 -31.22
CA VAL A 33 2.16 12.81 -30.70
C VAL A 33 3.21 13.89 -31.01
N GLY A 34 2.95 14.77 -31.98
CA GLY A 34 3.81 15.91 -32.35
C GLY A 34 4.43 15.87 -33.76
N THR A 35 5.06 16.98 -34.21
CA THR A 35 5.69 17.11 -35.53
C THR A 35 7.09 16.48 -35.53
N ALA A 36 7.16 15.17 -35.76
CA ALA A 36 8.42 14.45 -35.91
C ALA A 36 9.15 14.79 -37.23
N ASN A 37 9.78 15.97 -37.29
CA ASN A 37 10.83 16.23 -38.28
C ASN A 37 12.18 15.74 -37.72
N SER A 38 12.62 14.60 -38.26
CA SER A 38 14.01 14.11 -38.38
C SER A 38 15.10 14.81 -37.54
N ALA A 39 15.55 14.17 -36.46
CA ALA A 39 16.96 13.96 -36.12
C ALA A 39 17.11 13.20 -34.76
N ARG A 40 17.58 11.95 -34.83
CA ARG A 40 17.83 10.99 -33.72
C ARG A 40 16.59 10.55 -32.92
N LYS A 41 16.08 9.35 -33.24
CA LYS A 41 15.22 8.55 -32.34
C LYS A 41 15.93 8.41 -30.99
N ARG A 42 15.39 9.02 -29.94
CA ARG A 42 15.76 8.70 -28.56
C ARG A 42 15.08 7.37 -28.20
N ARG A 43 15.65 6.61 -27.25
CA ARG A 43 15.10 5.31 -26.83
C ARG A 43 13.74 5.46 -26.14
N TYR A 44 13.54 6.57 -25.43
CA TYR A 44 12.31 6.95 -24.77
C TYR A 44 11.54 8.02 -25.55
N ALA A 45 10.20 7.98 -25.49
CA ALA A 45 9.33 8.97 -26.12
C ALA A 45 8.89 10.05 -25.13
N ILE A 46 9.03 11.31 -25.52
CA ILE A 46 8.51 12.47 -24.78
C ILE A 46 7.61 13.23 -25.74
N GLN A 47 6.40 13.57 -25.29
CA GLN A 47 5.47 14.39 -26.09
C GLN A 47 5.93 15.86 -26.18
N GLY A 48 6.57 16.36 -25.11
CA GLY A 48 7.17 17.70 -25.06
C GLY A 48 6.63 18.60 -23.95
N SER A 49 5.54 18.23 -23.28
CA SER A 49 5.00 18.92 -22.11
C SER A 49 5.40 18.25 -20.79
N ARG A 50 5.55 19.06 -19.75
CA ARG A 50 5.88 18.61 -18.38
C ARG A 50 5.24 19.54 -17.35
N TRP A 51 5.05 19.04 -16.14
CA TRP A 51 4.68 19.88 -15.01
C TRP A 51 5.83 20.84 -14.65
N ARG A 52 5.49 22.10 -14.35
CA ARG A 52 6.48 23.10 -13.89
C ARG A 52 6.75 23.02 -12.39
N LYS A 53 5.91 22.30 -11.66
CA LYS A 53 6.00 22.07 -10.22
C LYS A 53 6.28 20.59 -9.96
N HIS A 54 6.80 20.30 -8.76
CA HIS A 54 7.11 18.93 -8.36
C HIS A 54 6.06 18.32 -7.44
N ASP A 55 5.36 19.14 -6.66
CA ASP A 55 4.29 18.68 -5.78
C ASP A 55 2.97 18.69 -6.52
N LEU A 56 2.56 17.50 -6.96
CA LEU A 56 1.35 17.25 -7.71
C LEU A 56 0.27 16.70 -6.77
N THR A 57 -0.97 17.11 -7.00
CA THR A 57 -2.13 16.62 -6.26
C THR A 57 -2.99 15.74 -7.14
N TYR A 58 -3.52 14.65 -6.60
CA TYR A 58 -4.44 13.78 -7.33
C TYR A 58 -5.72 13.51 -6.55
N ARG A 59 -6.79 13.17 -7.25
CA ARG A 59 -8.06 12.75 -6.65
C ARG A 59 -8.65 11.61 -7.46
N ILE A 60 -9.30 10.67 -6.79
CA ILE A 60 -10.11 9.65 -7.44
C ILE A 60 -11.57 10.10 -7.37
N SER A 61 -12.15 10.48 -8.51
CA SER A 61 -13.47 11.10 -8.59
C SER A 61 -14.60 10.11 -8.87
N ALA A 62 -14.29 8.99 -9.52
CA ALA A 62 -15.18 7.85 -9.72
C ALA A 62 -14.40 6.55 -9.49
N TYR A 63 -15.08 5.49 -9.06
CA TYR A 63 -14.49 4.18 -8.76
C TYR A 63 -15.17 3.10 -9.57
N THR A 64 -14.40 2.10 -10.00
CA THR A 64 -14.95 0.83 -10.50
C THR A 64 -15.69 0.07 -9.39
N GLN A 65 -16.67 -0.75 -9.80
CA GLN A 65 -17.38 -1.66 -8.89
C GLN A 65 -16.74 -3.05 -8.78
N ASP A 66 -15.79 -3.38 -9.66
CA ASP A 66 -15.11 -4.69 -9.67
C ASP A 66 -14.21 -4.88 -8.44
N LEU A 67 -13.66 -3.77 -7.95
CA LEU A 67 -12.72 -3.74 -6.85
C LEU A 67 -13.29 -2.92 -5.68
N PRO A 68 -13.05 -3.34 -4.43
CA PRO A 68 -13.29 -2.48 -3.29
C PRO A 68 -12.49 -1.18 -3.42
N ALA A 69 -13.07 -0.05 -2.98
CA ALA A 69 -12.42 1.26 -3.07
C ALA A 69 -10.98 1.26 -2.51
N PHE A 70 -10.71 0.55 -1.41
CA PHE A 70 -9.35 0.48 -0.85
C PHE A 70 -8.32 -0.21 -1.77
N GLU A 71 -8.74 -1.15 -2.62
CA GLU A 71 -7.85 -1.79 -3.60
C GLU A 71 -7.57 -0.85 -4.76
N VAL A 72 -8.58 -0.11 -5.23
CA VAL A 72 -8.41 0.96 -6.22
C VAL A 72 -7.46 2.03 -5.71
N GLU A 73 -7.70 2.53 -4.48
CA GLU A 73 -6.85 3.53 -3.84
C GLU A 73 -5.40 3.05 -3.69
N SER A 74 -5.21 1.80 -3.25
CA SER A 74 -3.87 1.21 -3.09
C SER A 74 -3.16 1.04 -4.43
N ALA A 75 -3.87 0.62 -5.48
CA ALA A 75 -3.31 0.44 -6.82
C ALA A 75 -2.88 1.78 -7.42
N VAL A 76 -3.75 2.80 -7.35
CA VAL A 76 -3.48 4.17 -7.84
C VAL A 76 -2.31 4.79 -7.09
N GLU A 77 -2.28 4.70 -5.75
CA GLU A 77 -1.17 5.21 -4.97
C GLU A 77 0.16 4.53 -5.34
N LYS A 78 0.17 3.19 -5.45
CA LYS A 78 1.35 2.43 -5.87
C LYS A 78 1.83 2.84 -7.26
N ALA A 79 0.91 3.07 -8.19
CA ALA A 79 1.22 3.51 -9.54
C ALA A 79 1.92 4.89 -9.56
N PHE A 80 1.47 5.86 -8.73
CA PHE A 80 2.21 7.12 -8.57
C PHE A 80 3.59 6.93 -7.94
N GLN A 81 3.71 6.00 -6.97
CA GLN A 81 4.99 5.71 -6.31
C GLN A 81 6.04 5.10 -7.25
N VAL A 82 5.63 4.40 -8.32
CA VAL A 82 6.54 3.93 -9.37
C VAL A 82 7.34 5.10 -9.93
N TRP A 83 6.70 6.23 -10.22
CA TRP A 83 7.37 7.41 -10.78
C TRP A 83 8.08 8.26 -9.72
N ALA A 84 7.47 8.40 -8.54
CA ALA A 84 8.04 9.18 -7.43
C ALA A 84 9.41 8.61 -6.98
N ARG A 85 9.60 7.29 -6.99
CA ARG A 85 10.87 6.67 -6.59
C ARG A 85 12.07 7.06 -7.46
N HIS A 86 11.83 7.53 -8.67
CA HIS A 86 12.89 7.84 -9.63
C HIS A 86 13.03 9.33 -9.95
N THR A 87 12.17 10.19 -9.37
CA THR A 87 12.10 11.63 -9.69
C THR A 87 11.88 12.50 -8.46
N PRO A 88 12.19 13.81 -8.51
CA PRO A 88 11.82 14.76 -7.46
C PRO A 88 10.31 15.00 -7.29
N LEU A 89 9.45 14.38 -8.11
CA LEU A 89 8.00 14.54 -8.01
C LEU A 89 7.46 13.97 -6.70
N THR A 90 6.44 14.62 -6.15
CA THR A 90 5.63 14.11 -5.04
C THR A 90 4.16 14.12 -5.45
N PHE A 91 3.39 13.18 -4.91
CA PHE A 91 1.98 13.03 -5.21
C PHE A 91 1.19 13.02 -3.92
N THR A 92 0.28 13.97 -3.76
CA THR A 92 -0.57 14.09 -2.57
C THR A 92 -2.01 13.88 -2.96
N ARG A 93 -2.67 12.90 -2.35
CA ARG A 93 -4.10 12.70 -2.54
C ARG A 93 -4.87 13.82 -1.87
N ILE A 94 -5.83 14.41 -2.58
CA ILE A 94 -6.79 15.35 -2.03
C ILE A 94 -8.21 14.79 -2.17
N TYR A 95 -9.10 15.17 -1.26
CA TYR A 95 -10.48 14.69 -1.22
C TYR A 95 -11.50 15.75 -1.64
N TRP A 96 -11.08 17.02 -1.68
CA TRP A 96 -11.92 18.16 -2.08
C TRP A 96 -11.08 19.17 -2.86
N GLY A 97 -11.77 20.01 -3.66
CA GLY A 97 -11.13 20.95 -4.56
C GLY A 97 -10.74 20.32 -5.90
N ARG A 98 -10.01 21.10 -6.71
CA ARG A 98 -9.54 20.69 -8.04
C ARG A 98 -8.12 20.10 -7.91
N PRO A 99 -7.90 18.81 -8.27
CA PRO A 99 -6.57 18.22 -8.28
C PRO A 99 -5.76 18.70 -9.49
N ASP A 100 -4.47 18.39 -9.50
CA ASP A 100 -3.66 18.45 -10.71
C ASP A 100 -3.91 17.24 -11.62
N LEU A 101 -4.29 16.09 -11.06
CA LEU A 101 -4.64 14.88 -11.79
C LEU A 101 -5.93 14.28 -11.24
N ASP A 102 -7.01 14.28 -12.03
CA ASP A 102 -8.23 13.54 -11.69
C ASP A 102 -8.17 12.13 -12.27
N VAL A 103 -8.44 11.14 -11.42
CA VAL A 103 -8.49 9.71 -11.77
C VAL A 103 -9.94 9.27 -11.72
N LYS A 104 -10.47 8.74 -12.82
CA LYS A 104 -11.87 8.32 -12.88
C LYS A 104 -12.07 7.06 -13.72
N PHE A 105 -13.04 6.25 -13.32
CA PHE A 105 -13.53 5.10 -14.07
C PHE A 105 -14.82 5.50 -14.76
N SER A 106 -14.97 5.19 -16.05
CA SER A 106 -16.12 5.61 -16.86
C SER A 106 -16.39 4.61 -17.98
N VAL A 107 -17.61 4.61 -18.53
CA VAL A 107 -18.01 3.72 -19.63
C VAL A 107 -18.40 4.56 -20.84
N GLY A 108 -17.97 4.17 -22.04
CA GLY A 108 -18.40 4.79 -23.30
C GLY A 108 -18.07 6.28 -23.37
N GLU A 109 -18.99 7.12 -23.86
CA GLU A 109 -18.82 8.58 -23.89
C GLU A 109 -18.83 9.18 -22.46
N HIS A 110 -17.73 9.84 -22.09
CA HIS A 110 -17.51 10.33 -20.73
C HIS A 110 -16.99 11.77 -20.64
N GLY A 111 -17.31 12.58 -21.66
CA GLY A 111 -17.32 14.04 -21.59
C GLY A 111 -16.04 14.74 -22.05
N ASP A 112 -15.11 14.02 -22.67
CA ASP A 112 -13.86 14.54 -23.22
C ASP A 112 -13.70 14.32 -24.74
N GLY A 113 -14.68 13.67 -25.38
CA GLY A 113 -14.70 13.40 -26.81
C GLY A 113 -13.90 12.15 -27.24
N ASN A 114 -13.40 11.35 -26.31
CA ASN A 114 -12.74 10.06 -26.56
C ASN A 114 -13.54 8.92 -25.89
N PRO A 115 -14.66 8.47 -26.49
CA PRO A 115 -15.49 7.44 -25.89
C PRO A 115 -14.77 6.08 -25.84
N PHE A 116 -14.88 5.37 -24.73
CA PHE A 116 -14.38 3.99 -24.60
C PHE A 116 -15.20 2.98 -25.41
N ASP A 117 -14.58 1.85 -25.77
CA ASP A 117 -15.16 0.79 -26.62
C ASP A 117 -15.76 -0.39 -25.84
N GLY A 118 -15.56 -0.46 -24.52
CA GLY A 118 -16.11 -1.49 -23.64
C GLY A 118 -15.07 -2.56 -23.31
N SER A 119 -15.47 -3.83 -23.24
CA SER A 119 -14.51 -4.88 -22.83
C SER A 119 -13.52 -5.22 -23.94
N GLY A 120 -12.24 -5.17 -23.58
CA GLY A 120 -11.10 -5.34 -24.47
C GLY A 120 -10.87 -4.10 -25.34
N GLY A 121 -9.72 -4.05 -26.03
CA GLY A 121 -9.39 -2.91 -26.89
C GLY A 121 -8.72 -1.78 -26.12
N GLU A 122 -9.43 -0.68 -25.86
CA GLU A 122 -8.90 0.48 -25.13
C GLU A 122 -9.13 0.35 -23.62
N LEU A 123 -8.06 0.09 -22.87
CA LEU A 123 -8.16 -0.12 -21.42
C LEU A 123 -8.34 1.19 -20.63
N ALA A 124 -7.66 2.24 -21.10
CA ALA A 124 -7.55 3.52 -20.43
C ALA A 124 -6.88 4.54 -21.36
N HIS A 125 -7.01 5.81 -21.01
CA HIS A 125 -6.19 6.88 -21.59
C HIS A 125 -5.94 7.99 -20.58
N ALA A 126 -4.89 8.78 -20.82
CA ALA A 126 -4.57 9.95 -20.01
C ALA A 126 -4.17 11.15 -20.84
N PHE A 127 -4.43 12.33 -20.28
CA PHE A 127 -4.07 13.60 -20.87
C PHE A 127 -2.66 14.02 -20.47
N PHE A 128 -1.88 14.52 -21.42
CA PHE A 128 -0.57 15.09 -21.12
C PHE A 128 -0.66 16.32 -20.18
N PRO A 129 0.43 16.71 -19.48
CA PRO A 129 0.44 17.84 -18.55
C PRO A 129 -0.14 19.16 -19.11
N GLN A 130 0.05 19.43 -20.41
CA GLN A 130 -0.49 20.64 -21.04
C GLN A 130 -2.03 20.66 -21.15
N TYR A 131 -2.68 19.50 -21.01
CA TYR A 131 -4.13 19.32 -21.14
C TYR A 131 -4.82 18.98 -19.82
N GLY A 132 -4.05 18.76 -18.74
CA GLY A 132 -4.60 18.59 -17.40
C GLY A 132 -4.08 17.38 -16.65
N GLY A 133 -3.44 16.39 -17.28
CA GLY A 133 -2.92 15.23 -16.54
C GLY A 133 -3.99 14.25 -16.05
N ASP A 134 -5.25 14.43 -16.41
CA ASP A 134 -6.34 13.57 -15.98
C ASP A 134 -6.22 12.18 -16.65
N ALA A 135 -6.58 11.13 -15.92
CA ALA A 135 -6.50 9.74 -16.37
C ALA A 135 -7.87 9.06 -16.22
N HIS A 136 -8.33 8.48 -17.32
CA HIS A 136 -9.61 7.81 -17.43
C HIS A 136 -9.39 6.32 -17.68
N PHE A 137 -10.15 5.48 -16.98
CA PHE A 137 -10.07 4.02 -17.05
C PHE A 137 -11.42 3.49 -17.53
N ASP A 138 -11.42 2.57 -18.50
CA ASP A 138 -12.67 2.00 -19.01
C ASP A 138 -13.29 1.05 -17.98
N ASP A 139 -14.45 1.42 -17.43
CA ASP A 139 -15.22 0.61 -16.48
C ASP A 139 -16.06 -0.47 -17.18
N GLY A 140 -15.89 -0.63 -18.51
CA GLY A 140 -16.31 -1.80 -19.27
C GLY A 140 -15.35 -2.99 -19.13
N GLU A 141 -14.13 -2.76 -18.66
CA GLU A 141 -13.14 -3.80 -18.37
C GLU A 141 -13.40 -4.51 -17.04
N THR A 142 -12.84 -5.71 -16.89
CA THR A 142 -12.82 -6.40 -15.58
C THR A 142 -11.54 -6.04 -14.83
N TRP A 143 -11.63 -5.05 -13.94
CA TRP A 143 -10.49 -4.58 -13.16
C TRP A 143 -10.11 -5.56 -12.06
N THR A 144 -8.83 -5.87 -11.98
CA THR A 144 -8.27 -6.79 -10.99
C THR A 144 -7.00 -6.20 -10.37
N VAL A 145 -6.58 -6.79 -9.26
CA VAL A 145 -5.27 -6.48 -8.65
C VAL A 145 -4.58 -7.76 -8.23
N ARG A 146 -3.29 -7.88 -8.52
CA ARG A 146 -2.43 -8.98 -8.05
C ARG A 146 -2.87 -10.36 -8.57
N THR A 147 -3.53 -10.41 -9.71
CA THR A 147 -3.99 -11.65 -10.34
C THR A 147 -3.49 -11.75 -11.79
N PRO A 148 -3.09 -12.94 -12.27
CA PRO A 148 -2.71 -13.11 -13.68
C PRO A 148 -3.87 -13.00 -14.68
N GLY A 149 -5.12 -13.08 -14.22
CA GLY A 149 -6.32 -12.93 -15.05
C GLY A 149 -7.01 -11.61 -14.80
N GLY A 150 -7.64 -11.07 -15.85
CA GLY A 150 -8.25 -9.74 -15.87
C GLY A 150 -7.24 -8.63 -16.18
N THR A 151 -7.70 -7.40 -16.03
CA THR A 151 -6.91 -6.20 -16.31
C THR A 151 -6.33 -5.66 -15.01
N ASP A 152 -5.01 -5.71 -14.83
CA ASP A 152 -4.36 -5.31 -13.58
C ASP A 152 -4.31 -3.78 -13.50
N LEU A 153 -5.13 -3.23 -12.59
CA LEU A 153 -5.28 -1.79 -12.43
C LEU A 153 -3.96 -1.09 -12.11
N PHE A 154 -3.07 -1.73 -11.35
CA PHE A 154 -1.80 -1.11 -10.98
C PHE A 154 -0.90 -0.92 -12.20
N ILE A 155 -0.79 -1.91 -13.09
CA ILE A 155 0.03 -1.81 -14.30
C ILE A 155 -0.54 -0.76 -15.26
N VAL A 156 -1.85 -0.78 -15.52
CA VAL A 156 -2.48 0.20 -16.41
C VAL A 156 -2.37 1.61 -15.82
N ALA A 157 -2.65 1.79 -14.54
CA ALA A 157 -2.53 3.11 -13.91
C ALA A 157 -1.09 3.63 -13.93
N ALA A 158 -0.09 2.76 -13.72
CA ALA A 158 1.31 3.17 -13.80
C ALA A 158 1.66 3.67 -15.20
N HIS A 159 1.15 3.03 -16.26
CA HIS A 159 1.30 3.47 -17.64
C HIS A 159 0.63 4.83 -17.88
N GLU A 160 -0.65 4.97 -17.56
CA GLU A 160 -1.41 6.22 -17.77
C GLU A 160 -0.82 7.41 -17.01
N PHE A 161 -0.26 7.17 -15.82
CA PHE A 161 0.43 8.22 -15.09
C PHE A 161 1.75 8.64 -15.74
N GLY A 162 2.39 7.77 -16.52
CA GLY A 162 3.51 8.18 -17.36
C GLY A 162 3.10 9.24 -18.40
N HIS A 163 1.94 9.07 -19.05
CA HIS A 163 1.36 10.08 -19.94
C HIS A 163 0.99 11.35 -19.20
N SER A 164 0.34 11.20 -18.05
CA SER A 164 -0.03 12.32 -17.16
C SER A 164 1.18 13.13 -16.71
N LEU A 165 2.37 12.53 -16.75
CA LEU A 165 3.66 13.15 -16.44
C LEU A 165 4.45 13.61 -17.67
N GLY A 166 3.99 13.33 -18.90
CA GLY A 166 4.57 13.85 -20.14
C GLY A 166 5.35 12.84 -21.00
N LEU A 167 5.36 11.55 -20.62
CA LEU A 167 5.95 10.48 -21.43
C LEU A 167 5.01 10.07 -22.56
N GLY A 168 5.55 9.85 -23.76
CA GLY A 168 4.81 9.23 -24.86
C GLY A 168 5.01 7.71 -24.88
N HIS A 169 4.38 7.04 -25.84
CA HIS A 169 4.58 5.61 -26.04
C HIS A 169 6.01 5.25 -26.48
N SER A 170 6.61 4.26 -25.81
CA SER A 170 7.92 3.72 -26.17
C SER A 170 7.82 2.64 -27.24
N ASP A 171 8.81 2.58 -28.15
CA ASP A 171 8.95 1.46 -29.09
C ASP A 171 9.70 0.26 -28.47
N VAL A 172 10.17 0.39 -27.22
CA VAL A 172 10.81 -0.69 -26.47
C VAL A 172 9.76 -1.64 -25.90
N ARG A 173 9.71 -2.88 -26.41
CA ARG A 173 8.72 -3.89 -25.98
C ARG A 173 8.68 -4.13 -24.46
N GLY A 174 9.79 -3.97 -23.75
CA GLY A 174 9.85 -4.17 -22.29
C GLY A 174 9.62 -2.91 -21.45
N SER A 175 9.28 -1.78 -22.08
CA SER A 175 8.94 -0.54 -21.39
C SER A 175 7.52 -0.61 -20.83
N LEU A 176 7.31 0.00 -19.66
CA LEU A 176 5.97 0.22 -19.11
C LEU A 176 5.15 1.09 -20.07
N MET A 177 5.76 2.10 -20.68
CA MET A 177 5.15 2.99 -21.67
C MET A 177 5.02 2.36 -23.06
N ALA A 178 5.23 1.05 -23.23
CA ALA A 178 4.85 0.39 -24.47
C ALA A 178 3.31 0.41 -24.62
N PRO A 179 2.77 0.64 -25.82
CA PRO A 179 1.33 0.91 -26.00
C PRO A 179 0.42 -0.28 -25.68
N PHE A 180 0.94 -1.51 -25.78
CA PHE A 180 0.17 -2.73 -25.58
C PHE A 180 0.25 -3.22 -24.15
N TYR A 181 -0.87 -3.67 -23.61
CA TYR A 181 -0.94 -4.26 -22.28
C TYR A 181 -0.18 -5.58 -22.24
N GLN A 182 0.65 -5.74 -21.20
CA GLN A 182 1.54 -6.89 -21.05
C GLN A 182 1.09 -7.86 -19.96
N GLY A 183 -0.08 -7.62 -19.36
CA GLY A 183 -0.58 -8.42 -18.25
C GLY A 183 0.01 -8.03 -16.90
N TYR A 184 -0.46 -8.73 -15.87
CA TYR A 184 0.05 -8.61 -14.51
C TYR A 184 1.54 -9.02 -14.43
N THR A 185 2.34 -8.14 -13.83
CA THR A 185 3.76 -8.40 -13.55
C THR A 185 3.99 -8.51 -12.03
N PRO A 186 4.27 -9.70 -11.48
CA PRO A 186 4.59 -9.84 -10.07
C PRO A 186 5.91 -9.13 -9.76
N ALA A 187 5.95 -8.41 -8.63
CA ALA A 187 7.12 -7.64 -8.19
C ALA A 187 7.65 -6.65 -9.25
N PHE A 188 6.73 -5.94 -9.92
CA PHE A 188 7.04 -4.94 -10.93
C PHE A 188 8.11 -3.93 -10.50
N THR A 189 9.04 -3.66 -11.40
CA THR A 189 10.06 -2.62 -11.27
C THR A 189 10.07 -1.79 -12.55
N LEU A 190 10.28 -0.47 -12.41
CA LEU A 190 10.23 0.44 -13.55
C LEU A 190 11.40 0.13 -14.52
N PRO A 191 11.12 -0.20 -15.80
CA PRO A 191 12.17 -0.52 -16.75
C PRO A 191 13.12 0.66 -17.02
N PRO A 192 14.39 0.41 -17.40
CA PRO A 192 15.38 1.46 -17.59
C PRO A 192 14.98 2.54 -18.61
N ASP A 193 14.24 2.18 -19.66
CA ASP A 193 13.77 3.12 -20.68
C ASP A 193 12.83 4.18 -20.08
N ASP A 194 11.91 3.72 -19.24
CA ASP A 194 10.95 4.58 -18.54
C ASP A 194 11.64 5.46 -17.48
N VAL A 195 12.64 4.91 -16.77
CA VAL A 195 13.48 5.67 -15.83
C VAL A 195 14.25 6.77 -16.55
N GLU A 196 14.90 6.47 -17.69
CA GLU A 196 15.62 7.46 -18.49
C GLU A 196 14.67 8.55 -19.00
N GLY A 197 13.48 8.18 -19.49
CA GLY A 197 12.46 9.09 -19.98
C GLY A 197 11.98 10.06 -18.89
N ILE A 198 11.56 9.54 -17.74
CA ILE A 198 10.98 10.38 -16.69
C ILE A 198 12.05 11.28 -16.03
N GLN A 199 13.27 10.79 -15.88
CA GLN A 199 14.39 11.59 -15.35
C GLN A 199 14.84 12.65 -16.35
N ASN A 200 14.61 12.47 -17.65
CA ASN A 200 14.86 13.53 -18.62
C ASN A 200 13.91 14.73 -18.43
N LEU A 201 12.67 14.48 -17.98
CA LEU A 201 11.66 15.51 -17.75
C LEU A 201 11.81 16.23 -16.40
N TYR A 202 12.09 15.46 -15.34
CA TYR A 202 12.04 15.93 -13.96
C TYR A 202 13.38 15.88 -13.21
N GLY A 203 14.41 15.32 -13.84
CA GLY A 203 15.71 15.08 -13.21
C GLY A 203 15.73 13.83 -12.34
N THR A 204 16.91 13.53 -11.82
CA THR A 204 17.10 12.47 -10.82
C THR A 204 16.84 13.03 -9.43
N LEU A 205 16.52 12.14 -8.48
CA LEU A 205 16.62 12.48 -7.07
C LEU A 205 18.05 12.92 -6.74
N ARG A 206 18.22 14.03 -6.01
CA ARG A 206 19.54 14.36 -5.45
C ARG A 206 19.90 13.31 -4.41
N VAL A 207 21.18 13.06 -4.16
CA VAL A 207 21.58 12.16 -3.05
C VAL A 207 20.94 12.60 -1.72
N THR A 208 20.80 13.91 -1.51
CA THR A 208 20.02 14.46 -0.39
C THR A 208 18.56 14.07 -0.47
N ASP A 209 17.91 14.07 -1.63
CA ASP A 209 16.50 13.67 -1.81
C ASP A 209 16.30 12.15 -1.76
N ILE A 210 17.29 11.35 -2.13
CA ILE A 210 17.31 9.89 -1.95
C ILE A 210 17.49 9.58 -0.47
N MET A 211 18.40 10.25 0.22
CA MET A 211 18.55 10.15 1.67
C MET A 211 17.30 10.69 2.37
N ILE A 212 16.72 11.80 1.92
CA ILE A 212 15.44 12.34 2.39
C ILE A 212 14.27 11.43 1.98
N ARG A 213 14.28 10.61 0.94
CA ARG A 213 13.14 9.69 0.66
C ARG A 213 13.30 8.32 1.30
N ALA A 214 14.53 7.90 1.52
CA ALA A 214 14.89 6.75 2.35
C ALA A 214 14.81 7.06 3.85
N CYS A 215 14.90 8.35 4.24
CA CYS A 215 14.86 8.81 5.64
C CYS A 215 13.72 9.78 5.97
N ASN A 216 13.00 10.38 5.01
CA ASN A 216 11.73 11.12 5.22
C ASN A 216 10.55 10.17 5.03
N VAL A 217 10.44 9.32 6.03
CA VAL A 217 9.22 9.31 6.82
C VAL A 217 8.96 10.73 7.33
N PRO A 218 7.76 11.33 7.22
CA PRO A 218 7.58 12.73 7.58
C PRO A 218 7.83 12.94 9.08
N ASP A 219 8.85 13.71 9.41
CA ASP A 219 9.00 14.33 10.72
C ASP A 219 9.29 15.82 10.53
N TYR A 220 8.27 16.66 10.73
CA TYR A 220 8.42 18.04 11.23
C TYR A 220 7.06 18.61 11.65
N ASP A 221 6.79 18.61 12.95
CA ASP A 221 5.96 19.63 13.61
C ASP A 221 6.85 20.86 13.89
N ALA A 222 6.26 22.05 13.77
CA ALA A 222 6.79 23.39 14.04
C ALA A 222 7.40 23.64 15.44
N ARG A 223 7.75 22.62 16.24
CA ARG A 223 8.34 22.76 17.58
C ARG A 223 9.68 22.06 17.81
N GLY A 224 10.24 21.37 16.81
CA GLY A 224 11.65 20.93 16.85
C GLY A 224 11.99 19.95 17.98
N THR A 225 11.05 19.11 18.39
CA THR A 225 11.32 17.94 19.24
C THR A 225 11.30 16.70 18.37
N VAL A 226 12.43 15.99 18.28
CA VAL A 226 12.57 14.63 17.72
C VAL A 226 11.39 13.79 18.19
N ASP A 227 10.59 13.20 17.31
CA ASP A 227 9.75 12.06 17.71
C ASP A 227 10.61 10.78 17.60
N PRO A 228 11.08 10.20 18.71
CA PRO A 228 12.00 9.06 18.70
C PRO A 228 11.32 7.76 18.22
N THR A 229 10.00 7.74 18.03
CA THR A 229 9.24 6.49 17.92
C THR A 229 9.48 5.70 16.64
N THR A 230 9.62 6.34 15.48
CA THR A 230 9.68 5.64 14.17
C THR A 230 10.81 4.63 14.03
N CYS A 231 12.04 4.95 14.46
CA CYS A 231 13.16 4.00 14.46
C CYS A 231 13.58 3.54 15.86
N SER A 232 12.83 3.88 16.92
CA SER A 232 13.02 3.21 18.22
C SER A 232 12.67 1.72 18.16
N GLY A 233 11.78 1.34 17.23
CA GLY A 233 11.20 0.00 17.14
C GLY A 233 10.21 -0.33 18.27
N HIS A 234 9.91 0.61 19.17
CA HIS A 234 8.92 0.41 20.21
C HIS A 234 7.53 0.51 19.62
N LEU A 235 6.65 -0.42 20.00
CA LEU A 235 5.26 -0.49 19.58
C LEU A 235 4.40 -0.63 20.83
N ASP A 236 3.38 0.21 20.96
CA ASP A 236 2.37 0.11 22.03
C ASP A 236 1.36 -1.00 21.71
N ALA A 237 1.05 -1.21 20.43
CA ALA A 237 0.14 -2.25 20.00
C ALA A 237 0.41 -2.66 18.54
N ILE A 238 0.05 -3.89 18.19
CA ILE A 238 0.09 -4.36 16.80
C ILE A 238 -1.06 -5.31 16.55
N THR A 239 -1.71 -5.20 15.39
CA THR A 239 -2.86 -6.03 15.04
C THR A 239 -2.99 -6.23 13.54
N ARG A 240 -3.99 -7.03 13.16
CA ARG A 240 -4.39 -7.24 11.78
C ARG A 240 -5.86 -6.90 11.60
N THR A 241 -6.26 -6.69 10.35
CA THR A 241 -7.67 -6.60 9.98
C THR A 241 -8.05 -7.80 9.12
N LYS A 242 -9.37 -7.96 8.86
CA LYS A 242 -9.90 -9.09 8.08
C LYS A 242 -9.30 -9.20 6.67
N ASN A 243 -8.94 -8.08 6.04
CA ASN A 243 -8.33 -8.06 4.71
C ASN A 243 -6.83 -8.44 4.72
N GLY A 244 -6.27 -8.81 5.88
CA GLY A 244 -4.89 -9.23 6.03
C GLY A 244 -3.89 -8.10 6.23
N SER A 245 -4.32 -6.83 6.19
CA SER A 245 -3.47 -5.68 6.51
C SER A 245 -2.98 -5.75 7.95
N THR A 246 -1.74 -5.35 8.18
CA THR A 246 -1.12 -5.30 9.52
C THR A 246 -0.95 -3.84 9.92
N TYR A 247 -1.28 -3.51 11.17
CA TYR A 247 -1.17 -2.15 11.70
C TYR A 247 -0.40 -2.16 13.02
N ALA A 248 0.63 -1.34 13.11
CA ALA A 248 1.45 -1.16 14.30
C ALA A 248 1.26 0.26 14.85
N PHE A 249 1.13 0.42 16.16
CA PHE A 249 0.79 1.67 16.85
C PHE A 249 1.91 2.03 17.82
N ALA A 250 2.30 3.30 17.86
CA ALA A 250 3.22 3.85 18.87
C ALA A 250 2.92 5.34 19.10
N GLY A 251 2.76 5.74 20.35
CA GLY A 251 2.37 7.10 20.73
C GLY A 251 1.05 7.51 20.07
N GLU A 252 1.04 8.68 19.41
CA GLU A 252 -0.13 9.16 18.67
C GLU A 252 -0.22 8.64 17.23
N PHE A 253 0.67 7.74 16.84
CA PHE A 253 0.92 7.36 15.46
C PHE A 253 0.74 5.87 15.19
N PHE A 254 0.51 5.52 13.94
CA PHE A 254 0.49 4.13 13.49
C PHE A 254 1.07 3.98 12.09
N TRP A 255 1.51 2.77 11.77
CA TRP A 255 1.98 2.33 10.45
C TRP A 255 1.08 1.21 9.93
N ARG A 256 0.77 1.22 8.63
CA ARG A 256 0.30 0.01 7.93
C ARG A 256 1.53 -0.71 7.39
N LEU A 257 1.69 -1.98 7.74
CA LEU A 257 2.85 -2.79 7.35
C LEU A 257 2.52 -3.74 6.21
N ASN A 258 3.44 -3.83 5.25
CA ASN A 258 3.49 -4.82 4.18
C ASN A 258 4.57 -5.88 4.47
N ASP A 259 4.98 -6.66 3.46
CA ASP A 259 5.96 -7.75 3.62
C ASP A 259 7.41 -7.28 3.83
N ILE A 260 7.72 -6.04 3.47
CA ILE A 260 9.07 -5.47 3.52
C ILE A 260 9.20 -4.29 4.49
N GLY A 261 8.10 -3.80 5.07
CA GLY A 261 8.10 -2.69 6.02
C GLY A 261 6.80 -1.87 5.99
N PRO A 262 6.82 -0.63 6.49
CA PRO A 262 5.70 0.28 6.40
C PRO A 262 5.36 0.64 4.95
N ASP A 263 4.08 0.81 4.67
CA ASP A 263 3.65 1.40 3.41
C ASP A 263 4.08 2.87 3.32
N PRO A 264 4.30 3.40 2.10
CA PRO A 264 4.52 4.83 1.91
C PRO A 264 3.39 5.66 2.54
N GLY A 265 3.73 6.84 3.06
CA GLY A 265 2.74 7.74 3.69
C GLY A 265 2.48 7.47 5.18
N TYR A 266 3.15 6.48 5.77
CA TYR A 266 3.13 6.22 7.22
C TYR A 266 4.41 6.74 7.90
N PRO A 267 4.36 7.11 9.21
CA PRO A 267 3.22 7.01 10.09
C PRO A 267 2.12 8.03 9.80
N MET A 268 0.91 7.69 10.21
CA MET A 268 -0.23 8.60 10.25
C MET A 268 -0.70 8.75 11.70
N ARG A 269 -1.37 9.86 12.02
CA ARG A 269 -2.01 10.04 13.33
C ARG A 269 -3.15 9.05 13.51
N ILE A 270 -3.20 8.38 14.65
CA ILE A 270 -4.25 7.40 14.97
C ILE A 270 -5.62 8.06 14.93
N ASN A 271 -5.75 9.26 15.50
CA ASN A 271 -7.02 9.97 15.60
C ASN A 271 -7.62 10.29 14.22
N ASP A 272 -6.78 10.62 13.24
CA ASP A 272 -7.24 11.05 11.91
C ASP A 272 -7.85 9.90 11.11
N ILE A 273 -7.41 8.66 11.35
CA ILE A 273 -7.83 7.47 10.59
C ILE A 273 -8.74 6.55 11.40
N TRP A 274 -8.40 6.30 12.67
CA TRP A 274 -9.13 5.38 13.54
C TRP A 274 -10.15 6.09 14.43
N GLY A 275 -10.11 7.42 14.53
CA GLY A 275 -11.00 8.18 15.43
C GLY A 275 -10.75 7.90 16.91
N VAL A 276 -9.56 7.43 17.26
CA VAL A 276 -9.13 7.11 18.63
C VAL A 276 -7.86 7.90 18.96
N SER A 277 -7.79 8.49 20.14
CA SER A 277 -6.57 9.14 20.61
C SER A 277 -5.59 8.07 21.12
N GLY A 278 -4.34 8.08 20.63
CA GLY A 278 -3.28 7.25 21.19
C GLY A 278 -2.76 7.77 22.54
N PRO A 279 -1.85 7.04 23.21
CA PRO A 279 -1.34 5.70 22.85
C PRO A 279 -2.37 4.59 23.04
N ILE A 280 -2.22 3.49 22.31
CA ILE A 280 -3.11 2.33 22.36
C ILE A 280 -2.45 1.24 23.21
N ASP A 281 -3.05 0.87 24.34
CA ASP A 281 -2.46 -0.09 25.27
C ASP A 281 -2.34 -1.50 24.70
N ALA A 282 -3.33 -1.94 23.90
CA ALA A 282 -3.31 -3.25 23.25
C ALA A 282 -4.23 -3.27 22.04
N ALA A 283 -3.95 -4.16 21.09
CA ALA A 283 -4.82 -4.37 19.93
C ALA A 283 -5.02 -5.85 19.65
N LEU A 284 -6.25 -6.25 19.32
CA LEU A 284 -6.64 -7.64 19.09
C LEU A 284 -7.35 -7.77 17.76
N PHE A 285 -6.92 -8.69 16.92
CA PHE A 285 -7.71 -9.18 15.80
C PHE A 285 -8.41 -10.47 16.21
N TRP A 286 -9.71 -10.57 15.93
CA TRP A 286 -10.48 -11.78 16.20
C TRP A 286 -10.88 -12.46 14.89
N PRO A 287 -10.14 -13.50 14.43
CA PRO A 287 -10.38 -14.15 13.14
C PRO A 287 -11.81 -14.65 12.96
N SER A 288 -12.40 -15.25 14.01
CA SER A 288 -13.76 -15.81 13.95
C SER A 288 -14.86 -14.78 13.60
N THR A 289 -14.63 -13.50 13.88
CA THR A 289 -15.58 -12.42 13.56
C THR A 289 -15.06 -11.45 12.50
N GLY A 290 -13.76 -11.50 12.20
CA GLY A 290 -13.07 -10.51 11.37
C GLY A 290 -13.01 -9.11 12.00
N LYS A 291 -13.26 -8.98 13.30
CA LYS A 291 -13.28 -7.69 14.00
C LYS A 291 -11.91 -7.37 14.58
N THR A 292 -11.55 -6.09 14.53
CA THR A 292 -10.33 -5.56 15.15
C THR A 292 -10.72 -4.76 16.39
N TYR A 293 -9.95 -4.85 17.45
CA TYR A 293 -10.21 -4.20 18.72
C TYR A 293 -8.98 -3.38 19.11
N LEU A 294 -9.17 -2.10 19.43
CA LEU A 294 -8.15 -1.25 20.05
C LEU A 294 -8.57 -1.02 21.50
N ILE A 295 -7.66 -1.26 22.44
CA ILE A 295 -7.93 -1.22 23.89
C ILE A 295 -7.12 -0.08 24.49
N GLN A 296 -7.76 0.74 25.32
CA GLN A 296 -7.12 1.84 26.03
C GLN A 296 -7.78 2.00 27.40
N GLY A 297 -6.99 1.81 28.45
CA GLY A 297 -7.39 1.83 29.84
C GLY A 297 -8.57 0.90 30.13
N GLU A 298 -9.73 1.50 30.39
CA GLU A 298 -10.97 0.81 30.77
C GLU A 298 -11.95 0.63 29.60
N ARG A 299 -11.57 1.05 28.39
CA ARG A 299 -12.42 1.04 27.20
C ARG A 299 -11.76 0.33 26.05
N TYR A 300 -12.60 -0.07 25.10
CA TYR A 300 -12.13 -0.59 23.82
C TYR A 300 -13.04 -0.14 22.67
N TRP A 301 -12.44 0.02 21.50
CA TRP A 301 -13.10 0.32 20.23
C TRP A 301 -13.08 -0.93 19.37
N ARG A 302 -14.15 -1.17 18.60
CA ARG A 302 -14.25 -2.31 17.70
C ARG A 302 -14.44 -1.82 16.27
N PHE A 303 -13.73 -2.44 15.34
CA PHE A 303 -13.70 -2.04 13.95
C PHE A 303 -14.01 -3.19 13.01
N THR A 304 -14.60 -2.85 11.86
CA THR A 304 -14.73 -3.69 10.68
C THR A 304 -13.97 -3.04 9.54
N ASN A 305 -12.90 -3.66 9.06
CA ASN A 305 -12.05 -3.09 7.99
C ASN A 305 -11.62 -1.64 8.28
N ALA A 306 -11.15 -1.37 9.51
CA ALA A 306 -10.77 -0.04 10.00
C ALA A 306 -11.90 0.99 10.13
N VAL A 307 -13.16 0.63 9.90
CA VAL A 307 -14.33 1.48 10.19
C VAL A 307 -14.83 1.18 11.60
N LEU A 308 -15.02 2.22 12.43
CA LEU A 308 -15.52 2.10 13.79
C LEU A 308 -16.95 1.56 13.78
N ASP A 309 -17.20 0.48 14.52
CA ASP A 309 -18.54 -0.09 14.65
C ASP A 309 -19.41 0.80 15.56
N GLU A 310 -20.71 0.87 15.26
CA GLU A 310 -21.69 1.54 16.10
C GLU A 310 -21.73 0.94 17.53
N GLY A 311 -21.91 1.79 18.54
CA GLY A 311 -21.96 1.39 19.95
C GLY A 311 -20.60 1.23 20.63
N TYR A 312 -19.53 1.75 20.02
CA TYR A 312 -18.18 1.81 20.57
C TYR A 312 -17.71 3.26 20.76
N PRO A 313 -16.85 3.55 21.75
CA PRO A 313 -16.18 2.60 22.65
C PRO A 313 -17.11 1.93 23.66
N ALA A 314 -16.73 0.72 24.11
CA ALA A 314 -17.42 -0.04 25.15
C ALA A 314 -16.50 -0.32 26.34
N SER A 315 -17.09 -0.62 27.50
CA SER A 315 -16.36 -0.95 28.73
C SER A 315 -15.65 -2.30 28.62
N MET A 316 -14.39 -2.36 29.08
CA MET A 316 -13.60 -3.59 29.20
C MET A 316 -14.26 -4.64 30.11
N GLU A 317 -15.23 -4.27 30.96
CA GLU A 317 -16.02 -5.22 31.75
C GLU A 317 -16.74 -6.28 30.90
N ARG A 318 -17.00 -5.98 29.61
CA ARG A 318 -17.53 -6.98 28.66
C ARG A 318 -16.56 -8.15 28.44
N PHE A 319 -15.26 -7.94 28.60
CA PHE A 319 -14.25 -8.99 28.68
C PHE A 319 -14.18 -9.55 30.11
N ARG A 320 -15.23 -10.27 30.53
CA ARG A 320 -15.39 -10.80 31.88
C ARG A 320 -14.13 -11.48 32.43
N GLY A 321 -13.60 -10.94 33.53
CA GLY A 321 -12.42 -11.45 34.23
C GLY A 321 -11.08 -10.90 33.74
N VAL A 322 -11.04 -10.19 32.62
CA VAL A 322 -9.82 -9.55 32.10
C VAL A 322 -9.60 -8.23 32.85
N PRO A 323 -8.38 -7.93 33.34
CA PRO A 323 -8.09 -6.64 33.96
C PRO A 323 -8.16 -5.50 32.93
N THR A 324 -8.34 -4.26 33.41
CA THR A 324 -8.16 -3.05 32.58
C THR A 324 -6.67 -2.73 32.42
N HIS A 325 -6.30 -1.85 31.49
CA HIS A 325 -4.90 -1.44 31.24
C HIS A 325 -4.01 -2.68 30.98
N VAL A 326 -4.38 -3.46 29.97
CA VAL A 326 -3.61 -4.62 29.50
C VAL A 326 -2.51 -4.16 28.56
N ASP A 327 -1.35 -4.79 28.62
CA ASP A 327 -0.19 -4.40 27.80
C ASP A 327 -0.23 -5.07 26.41
N ALA A 328 -0.87 -6.22 26.26
CA ALA A 328 -1.01 -6.86 24.95
C ALA A 328 -2.23 -7.78 24.88
N ALA A 329 -2.74 -8.01 23.67
CA ALA A 329 -3.85 -8.93 23.43
C ALA A 329 -3.68 -9.66 22.09
N PHE A 330 -3.84 -10.98 22.05
CA PHE A 330 -3.77 -11.73 20.80
C PHE A 330 -4.59 -13.02 20.85
N GLU A 331 -5.06 -13.50 19.70
CA GLU A 331 -5.54 -14.87 19.58
C GLU A 331 -4.37 -15.79 19.25
N TRP A 332 -4.20 -16.86 20.02
CA TRP A 332 -3.12 -17.81 19.80
C TRP A 332 -3.56 -18.93 18.87
N GLY A 333 -2.91 -19.05 17.70
CA GLY A 333 -3.37 -19.99 16.67
C GLY A 333 -3.30 -21.47 17.05
N ARG A 334 -2.54 -21.85 18.09
CA ARG A 334 -2.49 -23.26 18.53
C ARG A 334 -3.82 -23.76 19.09
N ASN A 335 -4.55 -22.92 19.82
CA ASN A 335 -5.82 -23.33 20.45
C ASN A 335 -6.99 -22.36 20.23
N GLY A 336 -6.80 -21.28 19.45
CA GLY A 336 -7.85 -20.31 19.12
C GLY A 336 -8.40 -19.54 20.32
N LYS A 337 -7.73 -19.58 21.47
CA LYS A 337 -8.09 -18.79 22.65
C LYS A 337 -7.46 -17.40 22.55
N THR A 338 -8.11 -16.43 23.19
CA THR A 338 -7.58 -15.07 23.30
C THR A 338 -6.76 -14.95 24.56
N TYR A 339 -5.61 -14.29 24.48
CA TYR A 339 -4.70 -14.07 25.60
C TYR A 339 -4.53 -12.58 25.81
N PHE A 340 -4.68 -12.15 27.05
CA PHE A 340 -4.39 -10.78 27.49
C PHE A 340 -3.17 -10.82 28.40
N ILE A 341 -2.24 -9.89 28.23
CA ILE A 341 -1.01 -9.79 29.03
C ILE A 341 -1.09 -8.50 29.85
N LYS A 342 -0.67 -8.56 31.11
CA LYS A 342 -0.49 -7.39 31.98
C LYS A 342 0.64 -7.65 32.97
N GLY A 343 1.67 -6.83 32.92
CA GLY A 343 2.91 -7.03 33.66
C GLY A 343 3.56 -8.36 33.30
N ASN A 344 3.84 -9.17 34.33
CA ASN A 344 4.45 -10.49 34.21
C ASN A 344 3.42 -11.63 34.23
N GLN A 345 2.15 -11.34 33.94
CA GLN A 345 1.04 -12.29 33.98
C GLN A 345 0.24 -12.26 32.68
N TYR A 346 -0.46 -13.36 32.40
CA TYR A 346 -1.40 -13.44 31.29
C TYR A 346 -2.70 -14.14 31.67
N TRP A 347 -3.78 -13.77 30.99
CA TRP A 347 -5.13 -14.30 31.14
C TRP A 347 -5.55 -14.99 29.86
N ARG A 348 -5.98 -16.25 29.93
CA ARG A 348 -6.61 -16.95 28.80
C ARG A 348 -8.11 -16.73 28.84
N TYR A 349 -8.66 -16.21 27.76
CA TYR A 349 -10.05 -15.80 27.63
C TYR A 349 -10.79 -16.65 26.59
N SER A 350 -11.97 -17.12 27.00
CA SER A 350 -12.93 -17.86 26.18
C SER A 350 -14.13 -16.96 25.85
N LYS A 351 -14.37 -16.74 24.56
CA LYS A 351 -15.51 -15.95 24.07
C LYS A 351 -16.82 -16.48 24.62
N GLY A 352 -17.62 -15.58 25.20
CA GLY A 352 -18.92 -15.92 25.78
C GLY A 352 -18.86 -16.54 27.18
N TRP A 353 -17.67 -16.88 27.70
CA TRP A 353 -17.48 -17.46 29.04
C TRP A 353 -16.71 -16.51 29.96
N GLY A 354 -15.63 -15.89 29.48
CA GLY A 354 -14.76 -15.05 30.30
C GLY A 354 -13.34 -15.62 30.36
N VAL A 355 -12.58 -15.16 31.35
CA VAL A 355 -11.29 -15.76 31.70
C VAL A 355 -11.50 -17.19 32.20
N ASP A 356 -10.66 -18.12 31.72
CA ASP A 356 -10.68 -19.53 32.11
C ASP A 356 -10.24 -19.72 33.58
N ASP A 357 -10.75 -20.76 34.23
CA ASP A 357 -10.33 -21.12 35.58
C ASP A 357 -8.82 -21.39 35.65
N GLY A 358 -8.19 -20.94 36.74
CA GLY A 358 -6.75 -21.07 36.95
C GLY A 358 -5.91 -19.96 36.30
N TYR A 359 -6.52 -18.90 35.75
CA TYR A 359 -5.82 -17.70 35.29
C TYR A 359 -6.01 -16.53 36.26
N PRO A 360 -5.05 -15.58 36.35
CA PRO A 360 -3.85 -15.46 35.51
C PRO A 360 -2.76 -16.50 35.79
N GLN A 361 -1.90 -16.72 34.80
CA GLN A 361 -0.69 -17.52 34.91
C GLN A 361 0.56 -16.64 34.70
N PRO A 362 1.73 -17.03 35.22
CA PRO A 362 2.99 -16.30 35.01
C PRO A 362 3.39 -16.30 33.54
N LEU A 363 3.82 -15.15 33.01
CA LEU A 363 4.31 -15.02 31.64
C LEU A 363 5.52 -15.93 31.35
N SER A 364 6.27 -16.32 32.37
CA SER A 364 7.41 -17.25 32.27
C SER A 364 7.04 -18.64 31.72
N VAL A 365 5.76 -19.01 31.65
CA VAL A 365 5.29 -20.20 30.93
C VAL A 365 5.62 -20.11 29.43
N TRP A 366 5.64 -18.91 28.87
CA TRP A 366 6.04 -18.62 27.50
C TRP A 366 7.57 -18.54 27.42
N THR A 367 8.21 -19.70 27.43
CA THR A 367 9.66 -19.86 27.64
C THR A 367 10.50 -18.99 26.69
N GLY A 368 11.40 -18.18 27.24
CA GLY A 368 12.33 -17.34 26.48
C GLY A 368 11.82 -15.94 26.17
N LEU A 369 10.56 -15.62 26.46
CA LEU A 369 10.06 -14.24 26.43
C LEU A 369 10.58 -13.44 27.64
N PRO A 370 10.69 -12.11 27.50
CA PRO A 370 10.97 -11.23 28.63
C PRO A 370 9.78 -11.15 29.60
N ASP A 371 10.03 -10.63 30.81
CA ASP A 371 9.01 -10.53 31.88
C ASP A 371 7.90 -9.49 31.63
N ARG A 372 7.98 -8.74 30.53
CA ARG A 372 6.96 -7.79 30.07
C ARG A 372 6.91 -7.78 28.55
N ILE A 373 5.71 -7.69 28.00
CA ILE A 373 5.47 -7.56 26.56
C ILE A 373 4.69 -6.27 26.34
N ASP A 374 5.12 -5.48 25.35
CA ASP A 374 4.46 -4.23 24.95
C ASP A 374 3.43 -4.49 23.85
N ALA A 375 3.64 -5.48 22.98
CA ALA A 375 2.65 -5.86 21.98
C ALA A 375 2.81 -7.33 21.58
N ALA A 376 1.72 -7.97 21.15
CA ALA A 376 1.77 -9.33 20.63
C ALA A 376 0.67 -9.55 19.59
N PHE A 377 0.95 -10.36 18.58
CA PHE A 377 -0.05 -10.77 17.59
C PHE A 377 0.37 -12.02 16.83
N GLN A 378 -0.58 -12.64 16.13
CA GLN A 378 -0.28 -13.63 15.11
C GLN A 378 -0.28 -13.00 13.72
N TRP A 379 0.85 -13.13 13.02
CA TRP A 379 0.99 -12.55 11.69
C TRP A 379 0.36 -13.44 10.60
N LYS A 380 0.29 -12.95 9.36
CA LYS A 380 -0.34 -13.66 8.23
C LYS A 380 0.34 -14.97 7.85
N ASN A 381 1.58 -15.19 8.29
CA ASN A 381 2.28 -16.47 8.15
C ASN A 381 1.93 -17.50 9.25
N GLY A 382 0.95 -17.20 10.10
CA GLY A 382 0.48 -18.10 11.16
C GLY A 382 1.41 -18.20 12.37
N LYS A 383 2.51 -17.43 12.41
CA LYS A 383 3.42 -17.41 13.56
C LYS A 383 3.06 -16.29 14.52
N THR A 384 3.25 -16.54 15.81
CA THR A 384 3.05 -15.55 16.87
C THR A 384 4.34 -14.76 17.13
N TYR A 385 4.18 -13.44 17.26
CA TYR A 385 5.26 -12.50 17.51
C TYR A 385 4.95 -11.68 18.75
N PHE A 386 6.00 -11.40 19.52
CA PHE A 386 5.97 -10.62 20.75
C PHE A 386 6.97 -9.47 20.62
N PHE A 387 6.64 -8.31 21.17
CA PHE A 387 7.42 -7.06 21.04
C PHE A 387 7.67 -6.46 22.42
N GLN A 388 8.88 -5.93 22.64
CA GLN A 388 9.26 -5.22 23.86
C GLN A 388 10.43 -4.28 23.59
N GLY A 389 10.28 -3.00 23.94
CA GLY A 389 11.35 -2.01 24.04
C GLY A 389 12.27 -1.91 22.81
N GLY A 390 11.72 -1.98 21.59
CA GLY A 390 12.50 -1.93 20.34
C GLY A 390 12.86 -3.28 19.73
N ARG A 391 12.52 -4.38 20.39
CA ARG A 391 12.89 -5.74 20.01
C ARG A 391 11.67 -6.62 19.81
N TYR A 392 11.82 -7.67 19.01
CA TYR A 392 10.78 -8.67 18.80
C TYR A 392 11.30 -10.10 18.87
N TRP A 393 10.39 -11.01 19.23
CA TRP A 393 10.59 -12.45 19.32
C TRP A 393 9.55 -13.14 18.46
N ARG A 394 9.97 -14.14 17.68
CA ARG A 394 9.04 -15.09 17.07
C ARG A 394 8.91 -16.31 17.98
N PHE A 395 7.70 -16.74 18.23
CA PHE A 395 7.41 -17.88 19.09
C PHE A 395 7.23 -19.17 18.28
N ASP A 396 7.76 -20.26 18.80
CA ASP A 396 7.47 -21.62 18.35
C ASP A 396 6.27 -22.14 19.13
N ASP A 397 5.10 -22.02 18.50
CA ASP A 397 3.83 -22.36 19.12
C ASP A 397 3.75 -23.84 19.52
N ASP A 398 4.44 -24.74 18.81
CA ASP A 398 4.40 -26.18 19.07
C ASP A 398 5.23 -26.54 20.32
N ASN A 399 6.43 -25.97 20.42
CA ASN A 399 7.37 -26.23 21.51
C ASN A 399 7.23 -25.28 22.72
N LEU A 400 6.31 -24.31 22.66
CA LEU A 400 6.06 -23.35 23.74
C LEU A 400 7.33 -22.59 24.19
N ARG A 401 8.14 -22.17 23.21
CA ARG A 401 9.37 -21.42 23.45
C ARG A 401 9.66 -20.44 22.31
N VAL A 402 10.51 -19.45 22.56
CA VAL A 402 11.06 -18.61 21.49
C VAL A 402 11.72 -19.49 20.43
N ALA A 403 11.42 -19.21 19.16
CA ALA A 403 11.92 -19.99 18.04
C ALA A 403 13.45 -19.86 17.92
N GLU A 404 14.14 -20.96 17.67
CA GLU A 404 15.56 -20.94 17.33
C GLU A 404 15.73 -20.51 15.87
N SER A 405 16.64 -19.57 15.60
CA SER A 405 16.94 -19.10 14.23
C SER A 405 18.30 -18.39 14.17
N ASP A 406 18.81 -18.19 12.96
CA ASP A 406 19.98 -17.36 12.67
C ASP A 406 19.57 -16.20 11.75
N PRO A 407 19.72 -14.93 12.16
CA PRO A 407 20.18 -14.46 13.47
C PRO A 407 19.22 -14.81 14.62
N GLN A 408 19.73 -14.93 15.84
CA GLN A 408 18.90 -15.30 17.02
C GLN A 408 17.89 -14.19 17.40
N TYR A 409 16.81 -14.58 18.07
CA TYR A 409 15.90 -13.64 18.72
C TYR A 409 16.40 -13.28 20.13
N PRO A 410 16.11 -12.07 20.65
CA PRO A 410 15.36 -10.99 19.99
C PRO A 410 16.09 -10.33 18.84
N ARG A 411 15.33 -9.82 17.88
CA ARG A 411 15.83 -9.01 16.75
C ARG A 411 15.28 -7.58 16.84
N SER A 412 15.91 -6.66 16.12
CA SER A 412 15.48 -5.25 16.06
C SER A 412 14.11 -5.14 15.38
N THR A 413 13.14 -4.53 16.05
CA THR A 413 11.84 -4.23 15.41
C THR A 413 12.00 -3.16 14.34
N ALA A 414 12.83 -2.14 14.60
CA ALA A 414 13.06 -1.06 13.66
C ALA A 414 13.59 -1.59 12.31
N GLU A 415 14.58 -2.49 12.37
CA GLU A 415 15.23 -3.05 11.18
C GLU A 415 14.32 -4.03 10.42
N TRP A 416 13.65 -4.93 11.15
CA TRP A 416 12.96 -6.06 10.53
C TRP A 416 11.48 -5.81 10.24
N TRP A 417 10.87 -4.80 10.86
CA TRP A 417 9.45 -4.48 10.70
C TRP A 417 9.20 -3.07 10.20
N LEU A 418 10.06 -2.11 10.54
CA LEU A 418 9.85 -0.70 10.20
C LEU A 418 10.77 -0.22 9.05
N GLY A 419 11.73 -1.02 8.61
CA GLY A 419 12.61 -0.69 7.48
C GLY A 419 13.61 0.42 7.78
N CYS A 420 13.90 0.64 9.07
CA CYS A 420 15.12 1.32 9.51
C CYS A 420 16.29 0.30 9.60
#